data_AF-A0A0A1T5W0-F1
#
_entry.id   AF-A0A0A1T5W0-F1
#
_cell.length_a   1.000
_cell.length_b   1.000
_cell.length_c   1.000
_cell.angle_alpha   90.00
_cell.angle_beta   90.00
_cell.angle_gamma   90.00
#
_symmetry.space_group_name_H-M   'P 1'
#
loop_
_entity.id
_entity.type
_entity.pdbx_description
1 polymer ?
#
loop_
_entity_poly.entity_id
_entity_poly.type
_entity_poly.pdbx_seq_one_letter_code
_entity_poly.pdbx_strand_id
1 'polypeptide(L)'
;MTASAFFQHRIERQLARVRDGQLPGIIEKDCFDQLELLHKVLGQDVDNTLFALDHGNLKPNHIIFDENNNIKCIVGWGNAATAPVASAARLPGMLWSKESAHDIPSQETLQDRRDYVESYASQDAEAANLMRKWQNGKNVDFRTPYFESIASKGMLKSMASVGWALSYDVLTQ
;
A
#
# COMPACT_ATOMS: atom_id res chain seq x y z
N MET A 1 6.23 4.89 -18.91
CA MET A 1 6.46 5.30 -17.50
C MET A 1 6.66 4.03 -16.69
N THR A 2 7.73 3.93 -15.91
CA THR A 2 7.99 2.79 -15.02
C THR A 2 7.34 3.02 -13.65
N ALA A 3 7.24 1.96 -12.84
CA ALA A 3 6.80 2.05 -11.45
C ALA A 3 7.67 3.04 -10.64
N SER A 4 9.00 2.94 -10.76
CA SER A 4 9.96 3.86 -10.12
C SER A 4 9.69 5.32 -10.48
N ALA A 5 9.62 5.63 -11.78
CA ALA A 5 9.38 6.99 -12.27
C ALA A 5 8.03 7.54 -11.78
N PHE A 6 6.98 6.70 -11.74
CA PHE A 6 5.67 7.10 -11.24
C PHE A 6 5.70 7.49 -9.76
N PHE A 7 6.30 6.66 -8.91
CA PHE A 7 6.35 6.91 -7.47
C PHE A 7 7.32 8.05 -7.14
N GLN A 8 8.49 8.09 -7.79
CA GLN A 8 9.47 9.18 -7.63
C GLN A 8 8.82 10.54 -7.91
N HIS A 9 8.12 10.69 -9.03
CA HIS A 9 7.42 11.94 -9.37
C HIS A 9 6.40 12.36 -8.30
N ARG A 10 5.70 11.40 -7.68
CA ARG A 10 4.75 11.69 -6.60
C ARG A 10 5.45 12.13 -5.31
N ILE A 11 6.55 11.49 -4.96
CA ILE A 11 7.34 11.85 -3.77
C ILE A 11 8.02 13.21 -3.98
N GLU A 12 8.53 13.51 -5.17
CA GLU A 12 9.09 14.82 -5.51
C GLU A 12 8.04 15.95 -5.42
N ARG A 13 6.80 15.69 -5.87
CA ARG A 13 5.68 16.62 -5.65
C ARG A 13 5.37 16.79 -4.18
N GLN A 14 5.45 15.73 -3.39
CA GLN A 14 5.27 15.80 -1.94
C GLN A 14 6.34 16.67 -1.29
N LEU A 15 7.62 16.50 -1.68
CA LEU A 15 8.74 17.32 -1.24
C LEU A 15 8.55 18.80 -1.58
N ALA A 16 8.08 19.11 -2.80
CA ALA A 16 7.76 20.49 -3.18
C ALA A 16 6.70 21.11 -2.24
N ARG A 17 5.65 20.36 -1.93
CA ARG A 17 4.61 20.79 -0.98
C ARG A 17 5.14 20.95 0.45
N VAL A 18 6.12 20.17 0.88
CA VAL A 18 6.80 20.37 2.17
C VAL A 18 7.55 21.70 2.18
N ARG A 19 8.33 21.99 1.13
CA ARG A 19 9.08 23.25 0.97
C ARG A 19 8.18 24.48 0.96
N ASP A 20 7.01 24.35 0.35
CA ASP A 20 5.98 25.40 0.30
C ASP A 20 5.18 25.53 1.61
N GLY A 21 5.50 24.75 2.65
CA GLY A 21 4.79 24.78 3.94
C GLY A 21 3.38 24.18 3.92
N GLN A 22 3.01 23.46 2.85
CA GLN A 22 1.67 22.89 2.65
C GLN A 22 1.45 21.55 3.36
N LEU A 23 2.51 20.97 3.93
CA LEU A 23 2.48 19.70 4.67
C LEU A 23 3.01 19.89 6.10
N PRO A 24 2.28 20.59 6.99
CA PRO A 24 2.78 20.90 8.33
C PRO A 24 3.01 19.63 9.15
N GLY A 25 4.17 19.54 9.80
CA GLY A 25 4.58 18.38 10.61
C GLY A 25 5.26 17.27 9.81
N ILE A 26 5.59 17.51 8.55
CA ILE A 26 6.51 16.71 7.72
C ILE A 26 7.71 17.59 7.41
N ILE A 27 8.91 17.02 7.41
CA ILE A 27 10.16 17.71 7.04
C ILE A 27 10.73 17.14 5.74
N GLU A 28 11.59 17.89 5.04
CA GLU A 28 12.19 17.44 3.76
C GLU A 28 12.90 16.09 3.89
N LYS A 29 13.54 15.85 5.05
CA LYS A 29 14.22 14.59 5.35
C LYS A 29 13.27 13.39 5.22
N ASP A 30 12.01 13.51 5.64
CA ASP A 30 11.04 12.42 5.56
C ASP A 30 10.82 11.99 4.10
N CYS A 31 10.74 12.96 3.17
CA CYS A 31 10.61 12.70 1.73
C CYS A 31 11.90 12.15 1.13
N PHE A 32 13.07 12.62 1.57
CA PHE A 32 14.35 12.07 1.10
C PHE A 32 14.55 10.62 1.54
N ASP A 33 14.27 10.31 2.80
CA ASP A 33 14.33 8.93 3.32
C ASP A 33 13.36 8.03 2.52
N GLN A 34 12.16 8.52 2.21
CA GLN A 34 11.20 7.79 1.37
C GLN A 34 11.76 7.52 -0.03
N LEU A 35 12.39 8.50 -0.68
CA LEU A 35 13.04 8.34 -2.00
C LEU A 35 14.15 7.29 -1.97
N GLU A 36 15.02 7.33 -0.96
CA GLU A 36 16.13 6.37 -0.82
C GLU A 36 15.65 4.92 -0.69
N LEU A 37 14.46 4.72 -0.11
CA LEU A 37 13.88 3.40 0.08
C LEU A 37 13.11 2.88 -1.15
N LEU A 38 12.77 3.74 -2.10
CA LEU A 38 11.86 3.39 -3.20
C LEU A 38 12.33 2.17 -4.00
N HIS A 39 13.62 2.14 -4.37
CA HIS A 39 14.19 1.04 -5.13
C HIS A 39 14.19 -0.26 -4.35
N LYS A 40 14.41 -0.20 -3.03
CA LYS A 40 14.38 -1.38 -2.15
C LYS A 40 12.96 -1.91 -1.99
N VAL A 41 11.98 -1.02 -1.89
CA VAL A 41 10.55 -1.38 -1.80
C VAL A 41 10.04 -2.02 -3.09
N LEU A 42 10.41 -1.45 -4.23
CA LEU A 42 10.02 -1.98 -5.54
C LEU A 42 10.78 -3.28 -5.90
N GLY A 43 12.02 -3.43 -5.43
CA GLY A 43 12.84 -4.59 -5.70
C GLY A 43 12.99 -4.84 -7.20
N GLN A 44 12.64 -6.05 -7.64
CA GLN A 44 12.73 -6.43 -9.06
C GLN A 44 11.71 -5.71 -9.96
N ASP A 45 10.68 -5.07 -9.40
CA ASP A 45 9.66 -4.36 -10.17
C ASP A 45 9.95 -2.87 -10.36
N VAL A 46 11.17 -2.42 -10.07
CA VAL A 46 11.57 -1.01 -10.19
C VAL A 46 11.26 -0.44 -11.58
N ASP A 47 11.57 -1.19 -12.63
CA ASP A 47 11.34 -0.81 -14.03
C ASP A 47 10.06 -1.40 -14.63
N ASN A 48 9.20 -2.01 -13.80
CA ASN A 48 7.96 -2.60 -14.26
C ASN A 48 7.04 -1.52 -14.86
N THR A 49 6.49 -1.80 -16.04
CA THR A 49 5.61 -0.89 -16.79
C THR A 49 4.14 -1.32 -16.77
N LEU A 50 3.78 -2.33 -15.97
CA LEU A 50 2.40 -2.77 -15.78
C LEU A 50 1.68 -1.83 -14.82
N PHE A 51 0.49 -1.42 -15.24
CA PHE A 51 -0.41 -0.57 -14.47
C PHE A 51 -1.79 -1.22 -14.42
N ALA A 52 -2.52 -0.97 -13.35
CA ALA A 52 -3.90 -1.40 -13.18
C ALA A 52 -4.75 -0.24 -12.67
N LEU A 53 -6.07 -0.38 -12.82
CA LEU A 53 -7.02 0.51 -12.17
C LEU A 53 -7.07 0.17 -10.68
N ASP A 54 -6.57 1.07 -9.85
CA ASP A 54 -6.72 1.00 -8.39
C ASP A 54 -7.98 1.77 -7.98
N HIS A 55 -8.77 1.20 -7.08
CA HIS A 55 -9.91 1.89 -6.47
C HIS A 55 -9.45 3.07 -5.59
N GLY A 56 -8.26 2.96 -4.99
CA GLY A 56 -7.63 4.00 -4.18
C GLY A 56 -8.29 4.27 -2.82
N ASN A 57 -9.39 3.59 -2.49
CA ASN A 57 -10.12 3.75 -1.21
C ASN A 57 -11.13 2.61 -0.99
N LEU A 58 -10.77 1.35 -1.27
CA LEU A 58 -11.69 0.22 -1.09
C LEU A 58 -11.87 -0.06 0.42
N LYS A 59 -13.02 0.33 0.95
CA LYS A 59 -13.42 0.20 2.36
C LYS A 59 -14.73 -0.59 2.48
N PRO A 60 -15.07 -1.14 3.65
CA PRO A 60 -16.30 -1.93 3.82
C PRO A 60 -17.57 -1.20 3.35
N ASN A 61 -17.68 0.11 3.61
CA ASN A 61 -18.82 0.93 3.17
C ASN A 61 -18.87 1.21 1.65
N HIS A 62 -17.87 0.79 0.89
CA HIS A 62 -17.83 0.85 -0.57
C HIS A 62 -18.17 -0.50 -1.23
N ILE A 63 -18.46 -1.53 -0.44
CA ILE A 63 -18.89 -2.84 -0.92
C ILE A 63 -20.36 -3.01 -0.54
N ILE A 64 -21.22 -3.16 -1.55
CA ILE A 64 -22.66 -3.35 -1.34
C ILE A 64 -22.96 -4.84 -1.47
N PHE A 65 -23.60 -5.39 -0.43
CA PHE A 65 -24.03 -6.79 -0.37
C PHE A 65 -25.52 -6.94 -0.67
N ASP A 66 -25.91 -8.09 -1.21
CA ASP A 66 -27.31 -8.51 -1.27
C ASP A 66 -27.77 -9.18 0.04
N GLU A 67 -29.03 -9.59 0.09
CA GLU A 67 -29.64 -10.28 1.24
C GLU A 67 -29.00 -11.63 1.60
N ASN A 68 -28.19 -12.20 0.70
CA ASN A 68 -27.48 -13.47 0.88
C ASN A 68 -25.97 -13.27 1.14
N ASN A 69 -25.53 -12.04 1.42
CA ASN A 69 -24.13 -11.65 1.60
C ASN A 69 -23.23 -11.82 0.35
N ASN A 70 -23.80 -11.83 -0.86
CA ASN A 70 -22.99 -11.76 -2.07
C ASN A 70 -22.65 -10.30 -2.38
N ILE A 71 -21.45 -10.06 -2.92
CA ILE A 71 -21.05 -8.73 -3.41
C ILE A 71 -21.90 -8.40 -4.64
N LYS A 72 -22.77 -7.38 -4.51
CA LYS A 72 -23.63 -6.89 -5.59
C LYS A 72 -22.93 -5.81 -6.42
N CYS A 73 -22.22 -4.89 -5.77
CA CYS A 73 -21.42 -3.89 -6.47
C CYS A 73 -20.34 -3.26 -5.58
N ILE A 74 -19.36 -2.64 -6.24
CA ILE A 74 -18.32 -1.80 -5.63
C ILE A 74 -18.59 -0.36 -6.06
N VAL A 75 -18.67 0.56 -5.09
CA VAL A 75 -18.99 1.99 -5.28
C VAL A 75 -17.87 2.88 -4.74
N GLY A 76 -17.96 4.20 -4.95
CA GLY A 76 -16.97 5.14 -4.38
C GLY A 76 -15.68 5.29 -5.20
N TRP A 77 -15.79 5.16 -6.52
CA TRP A 77 -14.67 5.28 -7.49
C TRP A 77 -14.07 6.69 -7.63
N GLY A 78 -14.41 7.66 -6.77
CA GLY A 78 -13.91 9.05 -6.88
C GLY A 78 -12.40 9.20 -6.69
N ASN A 79 -11.75 8.23 -6.03
CA ASN A 79 -10.30 8.18 -5.86
C ASN A 79 -9.61 7.20 -6.82
N ALA A 80 -10.37 6.60 -7.75
CA ALA A 80 -9.84 5.58 -8.62
C ALA A 80 -8.82 6.18 -9.59
N ALA A 81 -7.71 5.48 -9.77
CA ALA A 81 -6.62 5.94 -10.61
C ALA A 81 -5.86 4.77 -11.20
N THR A 82 -5.29 4.99 -12.39
CA THR A 82 -4.28 4.09 -12.93
C THR A 82 -3.01 4.21 -12.10
N ALA A 83 -2.54 3.09 -11.56
CA ALA A 83 -1.35 3.03 -10.72
C ALA A 83 -0.50 1.82 -11.07
N PRO A 84 0.82 1.83 -10.78
CA PRO A 84 1.67 0.67 -10.97
C PRO A 84 1.09 -0.53 -10.24
N VAL A 85 1.24 -1.73 -10.81
CA VAL A 85 0.74 -2.97 -10.19
C VAL A 85 1.27 -3.17 -8.77
N ALA A 86 2.45 -2.64 -8.46
CA ALA A 86 3.03 -2.66 -7.12
C ALA A 86 2.15 -2.04 -6.03
N SER A 87 1.41 -0.97 -6.35
CA SER A 87 0.46 -0.36 -5.41
C SER A 87 -0.97 -0.87 -5.60
N ALA A 88 -1.37 -1.19 -6.83
CA ALA A 88 -2.73 -1.63 -7.14
C ALA A 88 -3.01 -3.05 -6.65
N ALA A 89 -1.98 -3.91 -6.60
CA ALA A 89 -2.10 -5.30 -6.15
C ALA A 89 -1.92 -5.47 -4.63
N ARG A 90 -1.88 -4.38 -3.85
CA ARG A 90 -1.77 -4.44 -2.38
C ARG A 90 -2.97 -5.15 -1.76
N LEU A 91 -2.83 -5.55 -0.50
CA LEU A 91 -3.97 -6.00 0.30
C LEU A 91 -5.05 -4.89 0.31
N PRO A 92 -6.35 -5.24 0.31
CA PRO A 92 -7.42 -4.28 0.62
C PRO A 92 -7.17 -3.58 1.96
N GLY A 93 -7.53 -2.30 2.07
CA GLY A 93 -7.26 -1.48 3.26
C GLY A 93 -7.83 -2.05 4.56
N MET A 94 -8.93 -2.80 4.48
CA MET A 94 -9.54 -3.49 5.63
C MET A 94 -8.69 -4.64 6.19
N LEU A 95 -7.70 -5.11 5.45
CA LEU A 95 -6.77 -6.16 5.85
C LEU A 95 -5.41 -5.61 6.32
N TRP A 96 -5.26 -4.30 6.44
CA TRP A 96 -4.02 -3.69 6.92
C TRP A 96 -3.95 -3.76 8.45
N SER A 97 -2.75 -3.77 9.04
CA SER A 97 -2.64 -3.40 10.47
C SER A 97 -3.15 -1.96 10.58
N LYS A 98 -3.95 -1.69 11.60
CA LYS A 98 -4.71 -0.44 11.73
C LYS A 98 -3.81 0.79 11.59
N GLU A 99 -4.38 1.86 11.04
CA GLU A 99 -4.02 3.28 10.84
C GLU A 99 -2.59 3.85 11.05
N SER A 100 -1.60 3.10 11.53
CA SER A 100 -0.29 3.55 11.97
C SER A 100 0.80 2.50 11.69
N ALA A 101 2.01 2.95 11.33
CA ALA A 101 3.20 2.12 11.18
C ALA A 101 3.67 1.46 12.50
N HIS A 102 3.11 1.90 13.64
CA HIS A 102 3.37 1.30 14.95
C HIS A 102 2.56 0.03 15.20
N ASP A 103 1.49 -0.21 14.43
CA ASP A 103 0.54 -1.27 14.74
C ASP A 103 1.01 -2.63 14.19
N ILE A 104 0.95 -3.63 15.06
CA ILE A 104 1.21 -5.03 14.73
C ILE A 104 -0.14 -5.66 14.32
N PRO A 105 -0.22 -6.39 13.20
CA PRO A 105 -1.42 -7.13 12.84
C PRO A 105 -1.85 -8.08 13.97
N SER A 106 -3.14 -8.10 14.33
CA SER A 106 -3.66 -9.07 15.29
C SER A 106 -3.68 -10.48 14.68
N GLN A 107 -3.84 -11.52 15.50
CA GLN A 107 -3.95 -12.90 15.00
C GLN A 107 -5.16 -13.08 14.08
N GLU A 108 -6.26 -12.38 14.36
CA GLU A 108 -7.46 -12.34 13.52
C GLU A 108 -7.13 -11.71 12.16
N THR A 109 -6.47 -10.54 12.13
CA THR A 109 -6.05 -9.90 10.87
C THR A 109 -5.10 -10.80 10.06
N LEU A 110 -4.19 -11.51 10.74
CA LEU A 110 -3.30 -12.45 10.07
C LEU A 110 -4.06 -13.65 9.49
N GLN A 111 -5.11 -14.13 10.16
CA GLN A 111 -5.98 -15.18 9.62
C GLN A 111 -6.79 -14.68 8.43
N ASP A 112 -7.43 -13.51 8.54
CA ASP A 112 -8.21 -12.91 7.45
C ASP A 112 -7.38 -12.71 6.19
N ARG A 113 -6.11 -12.31 6.35
CA ARG A 113 -5.16 -12.20 5.22
C ARG A 113 -4.87 -13.56 4.58
N ARG A 114 -4.69 -14.62 5.37
CA ARG A 114 -4.48 -15.97 4.86
C ARG A 114 -5.70 -16.42 4.05
N ASP A 115 -6.88 -16.30 4.64
CA ASP A 115 -8.15 -16.68 4.00
C ASP A 115 -8.37 -15.89 2.71
N TYR A 116 -8.06 -14.60 2.71
CA TYR A 116 -8.12 -13.75 1.53
C TYR A 116 -7.20 -14.23 0.42
N VAL A 117 -5.91 -14.49 0.71
CA VAL A 117 -4.95 -14.99 -0.27
C VAL A 117 -5.36 -16.38 -0.80
N GLU A 118 -5.83 -17.27 0.08
CA GLU A 118 -6.29 -18.61 -0.29
C GLU A 118 -7.51 -18.57 -1.23
N SER A 119 -8.42 -17.60 -1.05
CA SER A 119 -9.63 -17.46 -1.88
C SER A 119 -9.36 -17.33 -3.39
N TYR A 120 -8.17 -16.85 -3.76
CA TYR A 120 -7.75 -16.71 -5.16
C TYR A 120 -6.47 -17.48 -5.49
N ALA A 121 -5.98 -18.35 -4.59
CA ALA A 121 -4.73 -19.09 -4.76
C ALA A 121 -4.76 -20.04 -5.97
N SER A 122 -5.91 -20.66 -6.25
CA SER A 122 -6.10 -21.56 -7.39
C SER A 122 -6.34 -20.85 -8.73
N GLN A 123 -6.48 -19.52 -8.72
CA GLN A 123 -6.69 -18.76 -9.95
C GLN A 123 -5.37 -18.59 -10.71
N ASP A 124 -5.37 -19.00 -11.98
CA ASP A 124 -4.24 -18.85 -12.91
C ASP A 124 -4.28 -17.55 -13.72
N ALA A 125 -5.04 -16.56 -13.25
CA ALA A 125 -5.07 -15.24 -13.88
C ALA A 125 -3.77 -14.47 -13.58
N GLU A 126 -3.28 -13.70 -14.56
CA GLU A 126 -2.12 -12.82 -14.39
C GLU A 126 -2.30 -11.87 -13.19
N ALA A 127 -3.50 -11.32 -13.01
CA ALA A 127 -3.84 -10.48 -11.87
C ALA A 127 -3.66 -11.21 -10.53
N ALA A 128 -4.08 -12.48 -10.46
CA ALA A 128 -3.92 -13.29 -9.25
C ALA A 128 -2.45 -13.58 -8.95
N ASN A 129 -1.62 -13.83 -9.97
CA ASN A 129 -0.18 -13.98 -9.83
C ASN A 129 0.49 -12.70 -9.29
N LEU A 130 0.12 -11.54 -9.82
CA LEU A 130 0.61 -10.23 -9.35
C LEU A 130 0.19 -9.94 -7.91
N MET A 131 -1.09 -10.20 -7.57
CA MET A 131 -1.60 -10.05 -6.20
C MET A 131 -0.82 -10.94 -5.24
N ARG A 132 -0.63 -12.23 -5.54
CA ARG A 132 0.18 -13.14 -4.71
C ARG A 132 1.59 -12.58 -4.50
N LYS A 133 2.24 -12.07 -5.54
CA LYS A 133 3.61 -11.50 -5.43
C LYS A 133 3.70 -10.32 -4.46
N TRP A 134 2.68 -9.46 -4.43
CA TRP A 134 2.68 -8.22 -3.63
C TRP A 134 2.05 -8.37 -2.25
N GLN A 135 1.17 -9.36 -2.09
CA GLN A 135 0.45 -9.62 -0.83
C GLN A 135 1.12 -10.71 -0.01
N ASN A 136 1.83 -11.65 -0.63
CA ASN A 136 2.64 -12.63 0.07
C ASN A 136 4.07 -12.13 0.25
N GLY A 137 4.57 -12.19 1.47
CA GLY A 137 5.98 -11.94 1.77
C GLY A 137 6.18 -11.26 3.12
N LYS A 138 7.39 -11.41 3.66
CA LYS A 138 7.77 -10.87 4.97
C LYS A 138 7.63 -9.35 5.08
N ASN A 139 7.68 -8.65 3.94
CA ASN A 139 7.72 -7.19 3.90
C ASN A 139 6.36 -6.56 3.55
N VAL A 140 5.27 -7.34 3.44
CA VAL A 140 3.95 -6.77 3.08
C VAL A 140 3.51 -5.69 4.05
N ASP A 141 3.82 -5.89 5.33
CA ASP A 141 3.52 -4.95 6.41
C ASP A 141 4.32 -3.65 6.30
N PHE A 142 5.49 -3.67 5.66
CA PHE A 142 6.27 -2.46 5.35
C PHE A 142 5.83 -1.79 4.05
N ARG A 143 5.70 -2.57 2.97
CA ARG A 143 5.42 -2.03 1.63
C ARG A 143 4.05 -1.37 1.58
N THR A 144 3.07 -1.92 2.29
CA THR A 144 1.71 -1.40 2.32
C THR A 144 1.62 0.04 2.84
N PRO A 145 2.09 0.35 4.07
CA PRO A 145 2.11 1.72 4.59
C PRO A 145 3.16 2.60 3.88
N TYR A 146 4.22 2.03 3.32
CA TYR A 146 5.14 2.78 2.46
C TYR A 146 4.43 3.33 1.21
N PHE A 147 3.68 2.50 0.47
CA PHE A 147 2.95 3.00 -0.70
C PHE A 147 1.83 3.96 -0.31
N GLU A 148 1.22 3.74 0.86
CA GLU A 148 0.20 4.64 1.39
C GLU A 148 0.77 6.02 1.79
N SER A 149 1.99 6.09 2.33
CA SER A 149 2.62 7.37 2.69
C SER A 149 2.90 8.28 1.50
N ILE A 150 2.96 7.74 0.28
CA ILE A 150 3.08 8.54 -0.95
C ILE A 150 1.79 9.35 -1.21
N ALA A 151 0.63 8.85 -0.78
CA ALA A 151 -0.67 9.50 -0.96
C ALA A 151 -1.21 10.18 0.31
N SER A 152 -0.82 9.69 1.49
CA SER A 152 -1.36 10.10 2.79
C SER A 152 -0.33 10.80 3.65
N LYS A 153 -0.60 12.07 3.99
CA LYS A 153 0.20 12.85 4.95
C LYS A 153 0.28 12.15 6.31
N GLY A 154 -0.84 11.57 6.78
CA GLY A 154 -0.89 10.89 8.06
C GLY A 154 0.04 9.67 8.09
N MET A 155 -0.01 8.87 7.02
CA MET A 155 0.85 7.70 6.91
C MET A 155 2.32 8.07 6.71
N LEU A 156 2.63 9.15 5.96
CA LEU A 156 4.00 9.67 5.87
C LEU A 156 4.55 10.04 7.24
N LYS A 157 3.77 10.80 8.02
CA LYS A 157 4.17 11.16 9.39
C LYS A 157 4.37 9.92 10.25
N SER A 158 3.49 8.93 10.13
CA SER A 158 3.56 7.68 10.90
C SER A 158 4.83 6.88 10.55
N MET A 159 5.10 6.65 9.26
CA MET A 159 6.30 5.97 8.77
C MET A 159 7.60 6.71 9.14
N ALA A 160 7.60 8.04 9.04
CA ALA A 160 8.74 8.85 9.48
C ALA A 160 8.97 8.75 10.99
N SER A 161 7.90 8.69 11.79
CA SER A 161 8.02 8.59 13.26
C SER A 161 8.62 7.27 13.75
N VAL A 162 8.52 6.20 12.95
CA VAL A 162 9.20 4.91 13.20
C VAL A 162 10.57 4.84 12.50
N GLY A 163 11.06 5.93 11.90
CA GLY A 163 12.34 5.97 11.21
C GLY A 163 12.41 5.07 9.97
N TRP A 164 11.27 4.82 9.32
CA TRP A 164 11.16 3.90 8.18
C TRP A 164 11.64 2.48 8.46
N ALA A 165 11.52 2.02 9.71
CA ALA A 165 11.75 0.64 10.11
C ALA A 165 10.56 0.17 10.94
N LEU A 166 9.95 -0.97 10.60
CA LEU A 166 8.91 -1.54 11.45
C LEU A 166 9.56 -2.23 12.64
N SER A 167 9.01 -1.96 13.82
CA SER A 167 9.55 -2.40 15.12
C SER A 167 9.58 -3.92 15.32
N TYR A 168 8.91 -4.70 14.47
CA TYR A 168 8.76 -6.15 14.62
C TYR A 168 9.61 -7.00 13.65
N ASP A 169 10.43 -6.40 12.80
CA ASP A 169 11.44 -7.14 12.01
C ASP A 169 12.50 -7.83 12.89
N VAL A 170 12.60 -7.45 14.16
CA VAL A 170 13.52 -8.03 15.16
C VAL A 170 12.90 -9.26 15.86
N LEU A 171 11.58 -9.47 15.78
CA LEU A 171 10.88 -10.51 16.55
C LEU A 171 10.63 -11.82 15.77
N THR A 172 11.13 -11.92 14.53
CA THR A 172 10.96 -13.12 13.68
C THR A 172 12.28 -13.68 13.14
N GLN A 173 13.41 -13.43 13.83
CA GLN A 173 14.66 -14.19 13.64
C GLN A 173 14.67 -15.44 14.52
#